data_AF-A0A350UJ40-F1
#
_entry.id   AF-A0A350UJ40-F1
#
_cell.length_a   1.000
_cell.length_b   1.000
_cell.length_c   1.000
_cell.angle_alpha   90.00
_cell.angle_beta   90.00
_cell.angle_gamma   90.00
#
_symmetry.space_group_name_H-M   'P 1'
#
loop_
_entity.id
_entity.type
_entity.pdbx_description
1 polymer ?
#
loop_
_entity_poly.entity_id
_entity_poly.type
_entity_poly.pdbx_seq_one_letter_code
_entity_poly.pdbx_strand_id
1 'polypeptide(L)'
;MKVHVVDYGVGNLHSIVRAVEASGGEAVLTDSPKELARADRMLLPGVGAFEPCARRLQESGLVEPVKEFVRSGKPFLGICVGMQLLFDESREFGVHQGLGLIPGVVDAIPPLDAAGERKVPNIGWRPLRSPGEGSWDGTLMEGLEPGVSSAYFVHTYNCHPADAGHRLADVDYVGYQICAAVSKDNITGFQCHPERSGLVGLRIMANFLR
;
A
#
# COMPACT_ATOMS: atom_id res chain seq x y z
N MET A 1 15.79 13.53 -3.18
CA MET A 1 15.76 12.17 -2.59
C MET A 1 15.39 11.20 -3.71
N LYS A 2 16.09 10.07 -3.85
CA LYS A 2 15.76 9.06 -4.87
C LYS A 2 14.85 7.98 -4.30
N VAL A 3 13.79 7.62 -5.03
CA VAL A 3 12.89 6.51 -4.71
C VAL A 3 13.02 5.46 -5.81
N HIS A 4 13.40 4.25 -5.44
CA HIS A 4 13.42 3.14 -6.37
C HIS A 4 12.04 2.49 -6.40
N VAL A 5 11.39 2.56 -7.55
CA VAL A 5 10.09 1.98 -7.79
C VAL A 5 10.30 0.62 -8.45
N VAL A 6 9.86 -0.44 -7.77
CA VAL A 6 10.03 -1.82 -8.23
C VAL A 6 9.19 -2.04 -9.49
N ASP A 7 9.85 -2.23 -10.63
CA ASP A 7 9.21 -2.59 -11.89
C ASP A 7 9.29 -4.10 -12.09
N TYR A 8 8.16 -4.77 -11.92
CA TYR A 8 7.99 -6.19 -12.21
C TYR A 8 6.89 -6.39 -13.27
N GLY A 9 6.66 -5.37 -14.09
CA GLY A 9 5.67 -5.36 -15.17
C GLY A 9 4.23 -5.16 -14.70
N VAL A 10 3.99 -4.71 -13.46
CA VAL A 10 2.65 -4.45 -12.91
C VAL A 10 2.57 -3.05 -12.32
N GLY A 11 1.40 -2.44 -12.40
CA GLY A 11 1.12 -1.14 -11.78
C GLY A 11 0.93 -0.03 -12.79
N ASN A 12 0.35 1.07 -12.33
CA ASN A 12 0.32 2.32 -13.09
C ASN A 12 1.60 3.13 -12.78
N LEU A 13 2.73 2.63 -13.24
CA LEU A 13 4.07 3.17 -12.91
C LEU A 13 4.21 4.65 -13.29
N HIS A 14 3.57 5.07 -14.38
CA HIS A 14 3.61 6.46 -14.83
C HIS A 14 3.07 7.44 -13.77
N SER A 15 1.89 7.15 -13.20
CA SER A 15 1.32 8.03 -12.16
C SER A 15 2.16 8.06 -10.89
N ILE A 16 2.76 6.92 -10.52
CA ILE A 16 3.63 6.82 -9.34
C ILE A 16 4.89 7.66 -9.53
N VAL A 17 5.57 7.53 -10.67
CA VAL A 17 6.72 8.37 -11.03
C VAL A 17 6.36 9.84 -10.94
N ARG A 18 5.23 10.24 -11.55
CA ARG A 18 4.77 11.63 -11.52
C ARG A 18 4.45 12.12 -10.10
N ALA A 19 3.90 11.28 -9.24
CA ALA A 19 3.60 11.64 -7.85
C ALA A 19 4.88 11.84 -7.03
N VAL A 20 5.90 11.00 -7.23
CA VAL A 20 7.23 11.17 -6.60
C VAL A 20 7.88 12.47 -7.07
N GLU A 21 7.92 12.71 -8.39
CA GLU A 21 8.49 13.93 -8.98
C GLU A 21 7.76 15.19 -8.50
N ALA A 22 6.43 15.19 -8.52
CA ALA A 22 5.60 16.31 -8.05
C ALA A 22 5.77 16.59 -6.54
N SER A 23 6.23 15.59 -5.77
CA SER A 23 6.52 15.73 -4.34
C SER A 23 7.98 16.16 -4.06
N GLY A 24 8.78 16.44 -5.10
CA GLY A 24 10.16 16.90 -5.00
C GLY A 24 11.21 15.77 -4.97
N GLY A 25 10.81 14.54 -5.30
CA GLY A 25 11.68 13.37 -5.40
C GLY A 25 12.17 13.10 -6.83
N GLU A 26 13.06 12.13 -6.95
CA GLU A 26 13.45 11.52 -8.22
C GLU A 26 13.04 10.05 -8.19
N ALA A 27 12.23 9.60 -9.15
CA ALA A 27 11.82 8.21 -9.26
C ALA A 27 12.75 7.43 -10.19
N VAL A 28 13.27 6.31 -9.70
CA VAL A 28 14.07 5.36 -10.47
C VAL A 28 13.24 4.10 -10.64
N LEU A 29 12.67 3.90 -11.83
CA LEU A 29 12.03 2.64 -12.18
C LEU A 29 13.09 1.59 -12.45
N THR A 30 13.03 0.44 -11.78
CA THR A 30 14.00 -0.63 -12.01
C THR A 30 13.44 -2.01 -11.72
N ASP A 31 13.85 -2.94 -12.57
CA ASP A 31 13.69 -4.39 -12.43
C ASP A 31 15.02 -5.08 -12.06
N SER A 32 16.04 -4.29 -11.69
CA SER A 32 17.39 -4.79 -11.41
C SER A 32 17.61 -5.00 -9.91
N PRO A 33 17.87 -6.23 -9.45
CA PRO A 33 18.26 -6.49 -8.06
C PRO A 33 19.43 -5.64 -7.57
N LYS A 34 20.40 -5.37 -8.45
CA LYS A 34 21.61 -4.58 -8.12
C LYS A 34 21.29 -3.11 -7.87
N GLU A 35 20.32 -2.56 -8.61
CA GLU A 35 19.89 -1.18 -8.42
C GLU A 35 19.01 -1.06 -7.16
N LEU A 36 18.12 -2.03 -6.92
CA LEU A 36 17.32 -2.07 -5.69
C LEU A 36 18.19 -2.16 -4.42
N ALA A 37 19.31 -2.89 -4.45
CA ALA A 37 20.24 -2.97 -3.33
C ALA A 37 20.91 -1.62 -2.97
N ARG A 38 20.94 -0.66 -3.92
CA ARG A 38 21.48 0.69 -3.73
C ARG A 38 20.41 1.69 -3.31
N ALA A 39 19.15 1.28 -3.27
CA ALA A 39 18.05 2.16 -2.93
C ALA A 39 18.20 2.71 -1.50
N ASP A 40 17.85 3.98 -1.32
CA ASP A 40 17.66 4.58 0.01
C ASP A 40 16.20 4.52 0.45
N ARG A 41 15.29 4.46 -0.52
CA ARG A 41 13.85 4.29 -0.34
C ARG A 41 13.31 3.41 -1.46
N MET A 42 12.42 2.50 -1.12
CA MET A 42 11.82 1.56 -2.07
C MET A 42 10.30 1.66 -2.04
N LEU A 43 9.71 1.66 -3.23
CA LEU A 43 8.26 1.63 -3.41
C LEU A 43 7.88 0.39 -4.23
N LEU A 44 7.04 -0.46 -3.65
CA LEU A 44 6.43 -1.60 -4.32
C LEU A 44 4.99 -1.28 -4.74
N PRO A 45 4.74 -1.05 -6.04
CA PRO A 45 3.40 -0.81 -6.54
C PRO A 45 2.68 -2.13 -6.82
N GLY A 46 1.36 -2.08 -7.01
CA GLY A 46 0.61 -3.21 -7.58
C GLY A 46 -0.85 -2.87 -7.89
N VAL A 47 -1.36 -3.37 -9.02
CA VAL A 47 -2.77 -3.24 -9.43
C VAL A 47 -3.23 -4.55 -10.07
N GLY A 48 -4.51 -4.88 -9.91
CA GLY A 48 -5.08 -6.13 -10.43
C GLY A 48 -5.24 -7.18 -9.32
N ALA A 49 -5.21 -8.45 -9.71
CA ALA A 49 -5.34 -9.56 -8.77
C ALA A 49 -4.01 -9.89 -8.09
N PHE A 50 -4.08 -10.40 -6.87
CA PHE A 50 -2.94 -10.76 -6.02
C PHE A 50 -2.04 -11.81 -6.66
N GLU A 51 -2.59 -12.95 -7.11
CA GLU A 51 -1.80 -14.05 -7.67
C GLU A 51 -0.93 -13.60 -8.85
N PRO A 52 -1.46 -12.88 -9.87
CA PRO A 52 -0.63 -12.42 -10.97
C PRO A 52 0.48 -11.47 -10.53
N CYS A 53 0.25 -10.63 -9.51
CA CYS A 53 1.27 -9.74 -8.97
C CYS A 53 2.36 -10.52 -8.23
N ALA A 54 1.97 -11.43 -7.33
CA ALA A 54 2.88 -12.28 -6.57
C ALA A 54 3.74 -13.13 -7.51
N ARG A 55 3.12 -13.78 -8.50
CA ARG A 55 3.80 -14.60 -9.49
C ARG A 55 4.78 -13.78 -10.33
N ARG A 56 4.39 -12.61 -10.82
CA ARG A 56 5.31 -11.74 -11.60
C ARG A 56 6.49 -11.24 -10.77
N LEU A 57 6.26 -10.89 -9.49
CA LEU A 57 7.33 -10.49 -8.59
C LEU A 57 8.32 -11.65 -8.33
N GLN A 58 7.81 -12.88 -8.26
CA GLN A 58 8.63 -14.08 -8.14
C GLN A 58 9.41 -14.37 -9.42
N GLU A 59 8.76 -14.34 -10.58
CA GLU A 59 9.37 -14.58 -11.90
C GLU A 59 10.44 -13.54 -12.26
N SER A 60 10.31 -12.31 -11.79
CA SER A 60 11.33 -11.27 -11.96
C SER A 60 12.56 -11.44 -11.05
N GLY A 61 12.51 -12.39 -10.10
CA GLY A 61 13.59 -12.58 -9.13
C GLY A 61 13.72 -11.46 -8.11
N LEU A 62 12.69 -10.61 -7.95
CA LEU A 62 12.73 -9.42 -7.10
C LEU A 62 12.22 -9.64 -5.67
N VAL A 63 11.65 -10.82 -5.37
CA VAL A 63 11.19 -11.17 -4.02
C VAL A 63 12.30 -11.02 -2.98
N GLU A 64 13.45 -11.66 -3.19
CA GLU A 64 14.53 -11.60 -2.20
C GLU A 64 15.17 -10.21 -2.10
N PRO A 65 15.47 -9.50 -3.20
CA PRO A 65 15.92 -8.10 -3.15
C PRO A 65 14.97 -7.17 -2.37
N VAL A 66 13.66 -7.33 -2.53
CA VAL A 66 12.66 -6.57 -1.76
C VAL A 66 12.74 -6.92 -0.27
N LYS A 67 12.81 -8.20 0.08
CA LYS A 67 12.92 -8.63 1.49
C LYS A 67 14.23 -8.17 2.12
N GLU A 68 15.35 -8.25 1.41
CA GLU A 68 16.65 -7.76 1.87
C GLU A 68 16.64 -6.24 2.12
N PHE A 69 16.04 -5.47 1.20
CA PHE A 69 15.87 -4.04 1.40
C PHE A 69 15.06 -3.74 2.66
N VAL A 70 13.94 -4.44 2.87
CA VAL A 70 13.13 -4.26 4.08
C VAL A 70 13.93 -4.58 5.34
N ARG A 71 14.70 -5.68 5.35
CA ARG A 71 15.58 -6.05 6.49
C ARG A 71 16.67 -5.00 6.78
N SER A 72 17.05 -4.17 5.81
CA SER A 72 18.02 -3.09 6.02
C SER A 72 17.50 -1.95 6.91
N GLY A 73 16.19 -1.92 7.20
CA GLY A 73 15.57 -0.86 8.00
C GLY A 73 15.29 0.44 7.24
N LYS A 74 15.59 0.49 5.94
CA LYS A 74 15.34 1.66 5.09
C LYS A 74 13.84 1.83 4.76
N PRO A 75 13.34 3.05 4.55
CA PRO A 75 11.92 3.30 4.30
C PRO A 75 11.37 2.52 3.10
N PHE A 76 10.31 1.75 3.33
CA PHE A 76 9.62 0.95 2.32
C PHE A 76 8.15 1.35 2.23
N LEU A 77 7.63 1.48 1.01
CA LEU A 77 6.24 1.83 0.73
C LEU A 77 5.55 0.81 -0.20
N GLY A 78 4.51 0.13 0.28
CA GLY A 78 3.62 -0.70 -0.55
C GLY A 78 2.34 0.05 -0.95
N ILE A 79 1.91 -0.03 -2.22
CA ILE A 79 0.68 0.64 -2.70
C ILE A 79 -0.29 -0.35 -3.33
N CYS A 80 -1.55 -0.32 -2.88
CA CYS A 80 -2.66 -1.17 -3.31
C CYS A 80 -2.30 -2.65 -3.22
N VAL A 81 -2.14 -3.38 -4.33
CA VAL A 81 -1.69 -4.78 -4.26
C VAL A 81 -0.27 -4.88 -3.72
N GLY A 82 0.56 -3.85 -3.90
CA GLY A 82 1.87 -3.76 -3.26
C GLY A 82 1.81 -3.73 -1.73
N MET A 83 0.74 -3.17 -1.13
CA MET A 83 0.47 -3.32 0.31
C MET A 83 0.00 -4.73 0.64
N GLN A 84 -0.89 -5.31 -0.16
CA GLN A 84 -1.42 -6.67 0.06
C GLN A 84 -0.31 -7.73 0.03
N LEU A 85 0.64 -7.60 -0.89
CA LEU A 85 1.79 -8.51 -0.99
C LEU A 85 2.67 -8.54 0.27
N LEU A 86 2.57 -7.56 1.17
CA LEU A 86 3.34 -7.54 2.42
C LEU A 86 2.87 -8.61 3.41
N PHE A 87 1.65 -9.11 3.26
CA PHE A 87 1.03 -10.08 4.16
C PHE A 87 1.49 -11.51 3.91
N ASP A 88 1.09 -12.44 4.78
CA ASP A 88 1.44 -13.85 4.66
C ASP A 88 0.77 -14.48 3.44
N GLU A 89 -0.53 -14.22 3.26
CA GLU A 89 -1.31 -14.79 2.17
C GLU A 89 -2.52 -13.92 1.78
N SER A 90 -3.02 -14.15 0.56
CA SER A 90 -4.30 -13.68 0.07
C SER A 90 -5.22 -14.85 -0.26
N ARG A 91 -6.51 -14.67 0.00
CA ARG A 91 -7.57 -15.62 -0.37
C ARG A 91 -8.30 -15.23 -1.66
N GLU A 92 -7.77 -14.27 -2.41
CA GLU A 92 -8.30 -13.87 -3.72
C GLU A 92 -8.19 -15.01 -4.74
N PHE A 93 -9.34 -15.55 -5.16
CA PHE A 93 -9.46 -16.65 -6.14
C PHE A 93 -8.68 -17.93 -5.79
N GLY A 94 -8.39 -18.15 -4.51
CA GLY A 94 -7.53 -19.23 -4.04
C GLY A 94 -6.62 -18.73 -2.93
N VAL A 95 -5.80 -19.61 -2.34
CA VAL A 95 -4.82 -19.23 -1.32
C VAL A 95 -3.47 -19.03 -1.99
N HIS A 96 -2.93 -17.82 -1.90
CA HIS A 96 -1.68 -17.42 -2.54
C HIS A 96 -0.75 -16.74 -1.53
N GLN A 97 0.53 -17.15 -1.52
CA GLN A 97 1.51 -16.64 -0.58
C GLN A 97 1.97 -15.22 -0.96
N GLY A 98 2.10 -14.36 0.04
CA GLY A 98 2.72 -13.05 -0.07
C GLY A 98 4.19 -13.07 0.36
N LEU A 99 4.69 -11.90 0.75
CA LEU A 99 6.07 -11.72 1.20
C LEU A 99 6.27 -12.14 2.67
N GLY A 100 5.19 -12.21 3.47
CA GLY A 100 5.27 -12.56 4.89
C GLY A 100 6.07 -11.55 5.71
N LEU A 101 5.95 -10.26 5.39
CA LEU A 101 6.64 -9.16 6.08
C LEU A 101 5.80 -8.56 7.21
N ILE A 102 4.47 -8.60 7.06
CA ILE A 102 3.48 -8.21 8.07
C ILE A 102 2.58 -9.43 8.30
N PRO A 103 2.54 -10.00 9.51
CA PRO A 103 1.66 -11.13 9.80
C PRO A 103 0.18 -10.77 9.58
N GLY A 104 -0.55 -11.62 8.87
CA GLY A 104 -1.96 -11.42 8.56
C GLY A 104 -2.37 -11.91 7.16
N VAL A 105 -3.64 -11.70 6.82
CA VAL A 105 -4.25 -12.24 5.60
C VAL A 105 -4.98 -11.17 4.80
N VAL A 106 -5.12 -11.40 3.50
CA VAL A 106 -5.92 -10.55 2.61
C VAL A 106 -7.20 -11.31 2.22
N ASP A 107 -8.37 -10.76 2.55
CA ASP A 107 -9.68 -11.38 2.36
C ASP A 107 -10.65 -10.47 1.62
N ALA A 108 -11.69 -11.05 1.01
CA ALA A 108 -12.69 -10.30 0.27
C ALA A 108 -13.47 -9.36 1.19
N ILE A 109 -13.77 -8.15 0.71
CA ILE A 109 -14.74 -7.27 1.34
C ILE A 109 -16.11 -7.92 1.20
N PRO A 110 -16.82 -8.22 2.31
CA PRO A 110 -18.11 -8.88 2.22
C PRO A 110 -19.14 -7.90 1.64
N PRO A 111 -19.83 -8.23 0.53
CA PRO A 111 -20.90 -7.41 -0.01
C PRO A 111 -22.11 -7.38 0.92
N LEU A 112 -22.93 -6.34 0.82
CA LEU A 112 -24.22 -6.22 1.51
C LEU A 112 -25.31 -5.76 0.55
N ASP A 113 -26.50 -6.34 0.64
CA ASP A 113 -27.80 -5.88 0.10
C ASP A 113 -28.94 -6.58 0.91
N ALA A 114 -30.25 -6.38 0.71
CA ALA A 114 -31.02 -5.41 -0.04
C ALA A 114 -31.25 -4.14 0.81
N ALA A 115 -30.92 -2.97 0.26
CA ALA A 115 -31.05 -1.63 0.86
C ALA A 115 -30.11 -1.24 2.03
N GLY A 116 -29.27 -2.13 2.54
CA GLY A 116 -28.14 -1.82 3.45
C GLY A 116 -26.78 -1.86 2.75
N GLU A 117 -26.68 -1.23 1.57
CA GLU A 117 -25.77 -1.70 0.53
C GLU A 117 -24.28 -1.32 0.68
N ARG A 118 -23.44 -2.35 0.64
CA ARG A 118 -21.99 -2.25 0.43
C ARG A 118 -21.65 -2.88 -0.91
N LYS A 119 -21.47 -2.03 -1.91
CA LYS A 119 -21.10 -2.44 -3.27
C LYS A 119 -19.64 -2.89 -3.31
N VAL A 120 -19.33 -3.90 -4.11
CA VAL A 120 -17.97 -4.39 -4.27
C VAL A 120 -17.69 -4.46 -5.78
N PRO A 121 -16.61 -3.85 -6.29
CA PRO A 121 -15.49 -3.21 -5.57
C PRO A 121 -15.84 -1.91 -4.82
N ASN A 122 -15.09 -1.62 -3.74
CA ASN A 122 -15.06 -0.29 -3.13
C ASN A 122 -14.32 0.67 -4.07
N ILE A 123 -15.09 1.52 -4.75
CA ILE A 123 -14.57 2.55 -5.67
C ILE A 123 -14.96 3.94 -5.16
N GLY A 124 -13.98 4.83 -5.05
CA GLY A 124 -14.20 6.25 -4.81
C GLY A 124 -13.34 6.83 -3.70
N TRP A 125 -13.65 8.07 -3.34
CA TRP A 125 -12.95 8.81 -2.30
C TRP A 125 -13.52 8.45 -0.93
N ARG A 126 -12.64 8.15 0.02
CA ARG A 126 -13.01 7.78 1.39
C ARG A 126 -12.21 8.60 2.41
N PRO A 127 -12.85 9.16 3.44
CA PRO A 127 -12.15 9.83 4.53
C PRO A 127 -11.35 8.81 5.33
N LEU A 128 -10.05 9.08 5.49
CA LEU A 128 -9.13 8.27 6.27
C LEU A 128 -9.37 8.56 7.75
N ARG A 129 -9.36 7.53 8.59
CA ARG A 129 -9.55 7.63 10.04
C ARG A 129 -8.38 6.98 10.76
N SER A 130 -8.00 7.51 11.91
CA SER A 130 -7.04 6.84 12.79
C SER A 130 -7.71 5.63 13.48
N PRO A 131 -7.02 4.50 13.68
CA PRO A 131 -7.52 3.42 14.50
C PRO A 131 -7.58 3.89 15.97
N GLY A 132 -8.78 4.24 16.43
CA GLY A 132 -8.98 4.80 17.78
C GLY A 132 -8.52 6.26 17.91
N GLU A 133 -7.87 6.58 19.04
CA GLU A 133 -7.43 7.95 19.37
C GLU A 133 -5.96 8.26 18.96
N GLY A 134 -5.35 7.43 18.11
CA GLY A 134 -3.95 7.59 17.71
C GLY A 134 -3.69 8.84 16.85
N SER A 135 -2.51 9.45 17.02
CA SER A 135 -2.02 10.51 16.13
C SER A 135 -1.27 9.94 14.92
N TRP A 136 -1.26 10.68 13.81
CA TRP A 136 -0.46 10.39 12.62
C TRP A 136 0.90 11.12 12.60
N ASP A 137 1.25 11.81 13.68
CA ASP A 137 2.54 12.51 13.80
C ASP A 137 3.72 11.54 13.65
N GLY A 138 4.75 11.94 12.89
CA GLY A 138 5.92 11.11 12.62
C GLY A 138 5.67 9.94 11.67
N THR A 139 4.48 9.85 11.07
CA THR A 139 4.14 8.81 10.07
C THR A 139 4.06 9.42 8.67
N LEU A 140 3.87 8.57 7.65
CA LEU A 140 3.63 9.06 6.29
C LEU A 140 2.32 9.85 6.16
N MET A 141 1.45 9.79 7.16
CA MET A 141 0.17 10.52 7.21
C MET A 141 0.25 11.83 8.01
N GLU A 142 1.43 12.23 8.46
CA GLU A 142 1.63 13.49 9.19
C GLU A 142 1.09 14.70 8.40
N GLY A 143 0.33 15.55 9.08
CA GLY A 143 -0.31 16.73 8.50
C GLY A 143 -1.59 16.43 7.70
N LEU A 144 -2.10 15.20 7.75
CA LEU A 144 -3.46 14.86 7.34
C LEU A 144 -4.41 14.91 8.55
N GLU A 145 -5.67 15.20 8.27
CA GLU A 145 -6.73 15.34 9.28
C GLU A 145 -7.64 14.09 9.29
N PRO A 146 -7.66 13.29 10.37
CA PRO A 146 -8.55 12.14 10.49
C PRO A 146 -10.03 12.50 10.34
N GLY A 147 -10.77 11.72 9.55
CA GLY A 147 -12.19 11.93 9.26
C GLY A 147 -12.46 12.98 8.17
N VAL A 148 -11.46 13.78 7.77
CA VAL A 148 -11.59 14.84 6.77
C VAL A 148 -10.77 14.53 5.51
N SER A 149 -9.48 14.24 5.69
CA SER A 149 -8.57 13.94 4.59
C SER A 149 -9.01 12.65 3.89
N SER A 150 -9.33 12.77 2.60
CA SER A 150 -9.89 11.67 1.81
C SER A 150 -8.91 11.19 0.74
N ALA A 151 -8.85 9.87 0.54
CA ALA A 151 -8.03 9.24 -0.49
C ALA A 151 -8.87 8.38 -1.43
N TYR A 152 -8.35 8.12 -2.63
CA TYR A 152 -9.03 7.35 -3.67
C TYR A 152 -8.75 5.84 -3.52
N PHE A 153 -9.82 5.04 -3.49
CA PHE A 153 -9.80 3.59 -3.38
C PHE A 153 -10.45 2.93 -4.62
N VAL A 154 -9.92 1.77 -5.00
CA VAL A 154 -10.48 0.89 -6.04
C VAL A 154 -10.02 -0.55 -5.77
N HIS A 155 -10.78 -1.30 -4.98
CA HIS A 155 -10.40 -2.65 -4.56
C HIS A 155 -11.58 -3.50 -4.08
N THR A 156 -11.40 -4.81 -4.14
CA THR A 156 -12.38 -5.83 -3.70
C THR A 156 -11.93 -6.56 -2.43
N TYR A 157 -10.64 -6.50 -2.09
CA TYR A 157 -10.02 -7.24 -0.99
C TYR A 157 -9.45 -6.29 0.05
N ASN A 158 -9.47 -6.71 1.31
CA ASN A 158 -9.02 -5.95 2.46
C ASN A 158 -7.90 -6.71 3.20
N CYS A 159 -6.92 -5.97 3.72
CA CYS A 159 -5.88 -6.56 4.56
C CYS A 159 -6.36 -6.68 6.01
N HIS A 160 -6.00 -7.79 6.65
CA HIS A 160 -6.30 -8.11 8.04
C HIS A 160 -5.00 -8.45 8.78
N PRO A 161 -4.29 -7.44 9.32
CA PRO A 161 -3.13 -7.67 10.17
C PRO A 161 -3.49 -8.53 11.38
N ALA A 162 -2.62 -9.48 11.72
CA ALA A 162 -2.80 -10.33 12.90
C ALA A 162 -2.68 -9.53 14.21
N ASP A 163 -1.85 -8.48 14.21
CA ASP A 163 -1.77 -7.48 15.29
C ASP A 163 -2.46 -6.19 14.85
N ALA A 164 -3.46 -5.76 15.61
CA ALA A 164 -4.18 -4.51 15.36
C ALA A 164 -3.27 -3.28 15.45
N GLY A 165 -2.16 -3.35 16.19
CA GLY A 165 -1.15 -2.30 16.28
C GLY A 165 -0.44 -2.00 14.96
N HIS A 166 -0.50 -2.89 13.98
CA HIS A 166 0.03 -2.63 12.63
C HIS A 166 -0.92 -1.79 11.77
N ARG A 167 -2.17 -1.54 12.17
CA ARG A 167 -3.07 -0.65 11.43
C ARG A 167 -2.65 0.79 11.68
N LEU A 168 -2.39 1.53 10.60
CA LEU A 168 -2.06 2.95 10.66
C LEU A 168 -3.28 3.84 10.38
N ALA A 169 -4.15 3.40 9.48
CA ALA A 169 -5.38 4.10 9.16
C ALA A 169 -6.45 3.14 8.68
N ASP A 170 -7.70 3.57 8.87
CA ASP A 170 -8.89 2.85 8.50
C ASP A 170 -9.84 3.70 7.65
N VAL A 171 -10.76 3.01 7.00
CA VAL A 171 -11.94 3.59 6.35
C VAL A 171 -13.17 2.84 6.83
N ASP A 172 -14.19 3.59 7.25
CA ASP A 172 -15.53 3.00 7.41
C ASP A 172 -16.19 2.88 6.03
N TYR A 173 -16.45 1.65 5.62
CA TYR A 173 -17.15 1.34 4.38
C TYR A 173 -18.49 0.68 4.67
N VAL A 174 -19.50 1.51 4.95
CA VAL A 174 -20.87 1.06 5.26
C VAL A 174 -20.85 0.11 6.46
N GLY A 175 -20.21 0.51 7.56
CA GLY A 175 -20.06 -0.30 8.77
C GLY A 175 -18.99 -1.38 8.72
N TYR A 176 -18.20 -1.49 7.64
CA TYR A 176 -17.04 -2.39 7.57
C TYR A 176 -15.74 -1.62 7.52
N GLN A 177 -14.88 -1.95 8.48
CA GLN A 177 -13.62 -1.27 8.71
C GLN A 177 -12.54 -1.81 7.78
N ILE A 178 -12.33 -1.10 6.68
CA ILE A 178 -11.23 -1.36 5.74
C ILE A 178 -9.93 -0.87 6.37
N CYS A 179 -8.88 -1.71 6.32
CA CYS A 179 -7.52 -1.34 6.66
C CYS A 179 -6.95 -0.48 5.52
N ALA A 180 -6.99 0.84 5.69
CA ALA A 180 -6.60 1.80 4.67
C ALA A 180 -5.08 1.95 4.57
N ALA A 181 -4.39 1.82 5.69
CA ALA A 181 -2.93 1.82 5.76
C ALA A 181 -2.41 0.94 6.89
N VAL A 182 -1.21 0.42 6.72
CA VAL A 182 -0.46 -0.31 7.75
C VAL A 182 0.92 0.28 7.98
N SER A 183 1.43 0.11 9.18
CA SER A 183 2.81 0.42 9.55
C SER A 183 3.39 -0.69 10.41
N LYS A 184 4.60 -1.13 10.08
CA LYS A 184 5.38 -2.07 10.88
C LYS A 184 6.86 -1.80 10.65
N ASP A 185 7.59 -1.43 11.70
CA ASP A 185 9.01 -1.06 11.62
C ASP A 185 9.25 0.05 10.56
N ASN A 186 10.00 -0.24 9.51
CA ASN A 186 10.30 0.65 8.37
C ASN A 186 9.32 0.48 7.18
N ILE A 187 8.31 -0.37 7.32
CA ILE A 187 7.34 -0.69 6.28
C ILE A 187 6.09 0.16 6.49
N THR A 188 5.66 0.86 5.44
CA THR A 188 4.32 1.42 5.36
C THR A 188 3.60 0.88 4.13
N GLY A 189 2.32 0.54 4.27
CA GLY A 189 1.47 0.12 3.17
C GLY A 189 0.23 1.00 3.09
N PHE A 190 -0.21 1.37 1.90
CA PHE A 190 -1.50 2.03 1.66
C PHE A 190 -2.35 1.21 0.70
N GLN A 191 -3.61 0.98 1.08
CA GLN A 191 -4.60 0.33 0.21
C GLN A 191 -5.18 1.32 -0.80
N CYS A 192 -5.21 2.62 -0.46
CA CYS A 192 -5.55 3.67 -1.41
C CYS A 192 -4.45 3.88 -2.46
N HIS A 193 -4.72 4.77 -3.41
CA HIS A 193 -3.77 5.20 -4.43
C HIS A 193 -3.32 6.64 -4.16
N PRO A 194 -2.22 6.88 -3.42
CA PRO A 194 -1.71 8.23 -3.20
C PRO A 194 -1.48 8.98 -4.52
N GLU A 195 -1.00 8.31 -5.56
CA GLU A 195 -0.79 8.89 -6.89
C GLU A 195 -2.09 9.33 -7.59
N ARG A 196 -3.26 8.97 -7.05
CA ARG A 196 -4.59 9.39 -7.52
C ARG A 196 -5.37 10.19 -6.48
N SER A 197 -4.77 10.51 -5.34
CA SER A 197 -5.43 11.12 -4.17
C SER A 197 -5.19 12.62 -4.02
N GLY A 198 -4.80 13.31 -5.09
CA GLY A 198 -4.61 14.77 -5.09
C GLY A 198 -3.62 15.24 -4.01
N LEU A 199 -3.98 16.31 -3.29
CA LEU A 199 -3.11 16.88 -2.25
C LEU A 199 -2.85 15.93 -1.08
N VAL A 200 -3.83 15.09 -0.71
CA VAL A 200 -3.64 14.06 0.34
C VAL A 200 -2.56 13.07 -0.10
N GLY A 201 -2.64 12.62 -1.34
CA GLY A 201 -1.65 11.72 -1.94
C GLY A 201 -0.26 12.32 -2.05
N LEU A 202 -0.17 13.57 -2.51
CA LEU A 202 1.11 14.30 -2.59
C LEU A 202 1.70 14.57 -1.19
N ARG A 203 0.88 14.78 -0.16
CA ARG A 203 1.37 14.89 1.22
C ARG A 203 2.00 13.59 1.68
N ILE A 204 1.35 12.44 1.45
CA ILE A 204 1.88 11.12 1.78
C ILE A 204 3.23 10.88 1.08
N MET A 205 3.29 11.17 -0.22
CA MET A 205 4.52 11.03 -1.01
C MET A 205 5.63 11.98 -0.53
N ALA A 206 5.30 13.24 -0.21
CA ALA A 206 6.26 14.19 0.34
C ALA A 206 6.81 13.73 1.70
N ASN A 207 5.96 13.18 2.57
CA ASN A 207 6.39 12.61 3.84
C ASN A 207 7.29 11.39 3.62
N PHE A 208 6.99 10.56 2.61
CA PHE A 208 7.86 9.45 2.22
C PHE A 208 9.21 9.88 1.66
N LEU A 209 9.39 11.14 1.25
CA LEU A 209 10.67 11.66 0.78
C LEU A 209 11.54 12.27 1.88
N ARG A 210 10.98 12.53 3.06
CA ARG A 210 11.70 13.04 4.25
C ARG A 210 12.49 11.91 4.89
#